data_AF-X6L7A2-F1
#
_entry.id   AF-X6L7A2-F1
#
_cell.length_a   1.000
_cell.length_b   1.000
_cell.length_c   1.000
_cell.angle_alpha   90.00
_cell.angle_beta   90.00
_cell.angle_gamma   90.00
#
_symmetry.space_group_name_H-M   'P 1'
#
loop_
_entity.id
_entity.type
_entity.pdbx_description
1 polymer ?
#
loop_
_entity_poly.entity_id
_entity_poly.type
_entity_poly.pdbx_seq_one_letter_code
_entity_poly.pdbx_strand_id
1 'polypeptide(L)'
;MTSITTSPKGTSSNSSQALHDLEKIVRANVRGSDNELRSKAEVELKQIKQRQPANYFTGLCALMAHSSDPMIRSFAAVLLRQILAVTDDTYDNIPFQCQAQVRQTLLTCCAEEKDRDTLLQVSHALGQCAVHILCKQR
;
A
#
# COMPACT_ATOMS: atom_id res chain seq x y z
N MET A 1 -38.51 -5.21 -31.56
CA MET A 1 -38.13 -5.62 -30.19
C MET A 1 -37.22 -6.83 -30.29
N THR A 2 -35.91 -6.66 -30.05
CA THR A 2 -35.01 -7.66 -29.45
C THR A 2 -33.61 -7.05 -29.26
N SER A 3 -33.33 -6.75 -27.99
CA SER A 3 -32.08 -6.90 -27.24
C SER A 3 -30.72 -6.56 -27.89
N ILE A 4 -30.14 -5.46 -27.40
CA ILE A 4 -28.69 -5.23 -27.35
C ILE A 4 -28.17 -5.94 -26.09
N THR A 5 -27.22 -6.85 -26.24
CA THR A 5 -26.42 -7.37 -25.12
C THR A 5 -24.97 -7.03 -25.42
N THR A 6 -24.47 -5.94 -24.83
CA THR A 6 -23.04 -5.64 -24.76
C THR A 6 -22.61 -5.69 -23.30
N SER A 7 -21.79 -6.68 -23.01
CA SER A 7 -21.16 -6.91 -21.70
C SER A 7 -20.23 -5.75 -21.31
N PRO A 8 -20.08 -5.43 -20.00
CA PRO A 8 -19.09 -4.45 -19.56
C PRO A 8 -17.73 -5.13 -19.39
N LYS A 9 -16.86 -5.04 -20.41
CA LYS A 9 -15.40 -5.23 -20.28
C LYS A 9 -14.76 -3.85 -20.14
N GLY A 10 -14.34 -3.45 -18.94
CA GLY A 10 -13.70 -2.13 -18.79
C GLY A 10 -12.93 -1.85 -17.51
N THR A 11 -13.08 -2.62 -16.43
CA THR A 11 -12.57 -2.19 -15.11
C THR A 11 -11.20 -2.77 -14.74
N SER A 12 -10.82 -3.95 -15.26
CA SER A 12 -9.64 -4.69 -14.78
C SER A 12 -8.30 -4.15 -15.30
N SER A 13 -8.26 -3.48 -16.45
CA SER A 13 -6.99 -3.04 -17.07
C SER A 13 -6.36 -1.85 -16.34
N ASN A 14 -7.15 -0.98 -15.73
CA ASN A 14 -6.66 0.24 -15.08
C ASN A 14 -6.03 -0.01 -13.71
N SER A 15 -6.55 -0.96 -12.93
CA SER A 15 -6.03 -1.28 -11.60
C SER A 15 -4.65 -1.96 -11.66
N SER A 16 -4.46 -2.86 -12.63
CA SER A 16 -3.18 -3.55 -12.81
C SER A 16 -2.08 -2.60 -13.27
N GLN A 17 -2.40 -1.64 -14.15
CA GLN A 17 -1.44 -0.62 -14.58
C GLN A 17 -1.02 0.28 -13.41
N ALA A 18 -1.98 0.76 -12.61
CA ALA A 18 -1.69 1.61 -11.45
C ALA A 18 -0.80 0.91 -10.41
N LEU A 19 -0.99 -0.40 -10.19
CA LEU A 19 -0.13 -1.19 -9.31
C LEU A 19 1.30 -1.31 -9.86
N HIS A 20 1.45 -1.56 -11.16
CA HIS A 20 2.76 -1.60 -11.81
C HIS A 20 3.48 -0.25 -11.76
N ASP A 21 2.76 0.85 -11.97
CA ASP A 21 3.31 2.19 -11.87
C ASP A 21 3.78 2.49 -10.43
N LEU A 22 2.98 2.12 -9.42
CA LEU A 22 3.36 2.24 -8.02
C LEU A 22 4.60 1.39 -7.68
N GLU A 23 4.66 0.14 -8.14
CA GLU A 23 5.83 -0.72 -7.93
C GLU A 23 7.09 -0.08 -8.51
N LYS A 24 6.99 0.48 -9.72
CA LYS A 24 8.12 1.15 -10.39
C LYS A 24 8.64 2.33 -9.56
N ILE A 25 7.74 3.14 -9.01
CA ILE A 25 8.10 4.28 -8.17
C ILE A 25 8.73 3.81 -6.85
N VAL A 26 8.12 2.80 -6.20
CA VAL A 26 8.67 2.21 -4.98
C VAL A 26 10.07 1.63 -5.24
N ARG A 27 10.27 0.92 -6.35
CA ARG A 27 11.56 0.36 -6.74
C ARG A 27 12.60 1.46 -7.00
N ALA A 28 12.21 2.57 -7.64
CA ALA A 28 13.09 3.72 -7.84
C ALA A 28 13.47 4.40 -6.52
N ASN A 29 12.55 4.44 -5.55
CA ASN A 29 12.80 5.00 -4.22
C ASN A 29 13.84 4.19 -3.44
N VAL A 30 13.72 2.86 -3.52
CA VAL A 30 14.58 1.92 -2.80
C VAL A 30 15.95 1.76 -3.47
N ARG A 31 15.99 1.72 -4.81
CA ARG A 31 17.19 1.34 -5.59
C ARG A 31 17.73 2.45 -6.49
N GLY A 32 17.23 3.68 -6.38
CA GLY A 32 17.74 4.80 -7.17
C GLY A 32 19.24 4.95 -6.96
N SER A 33 20.02 4.92 -8.04
CA SER A 33 21.49 5.01 -8.03
C SER A 33 21.97 6.31 -7.40
N ASP A 34 21.19 7.38 -7.60
CA ASP A 34 21.50 8.73 -7.15
C ASP A 34 20.38 9.30 -6.30
N ASN A 35 20.75 10.19 -5.37
CA ASN A 35 19.85 10.79 -4.41
C ASN A 35 18.69 11.55 -5.07
N GLU A 36 18.92 12.12 -6.27
CA GLU A 36 17.90 12.82 -7.05
C GLU A 36 16.76 11.90 -7.49
N LEU A 37 17.07 10.68 -7.94
CA LEU A 37 16.06 9.71 -8.36
C LEU A 37 15.21 9.25 -7.18
N ARG A 38 15.85 9.02 -6.03
CA ARG A 38 15.16 8.65 -4.79
C ARG A 38 14.25 9.77 -4.31
N SER A 39 14.75 11.00 -4.29
CA SER A 39 13.99 12.21 -3.94
C SER A 39 12.79 12.41 -4.86
N LYS A 40 12.97 12.26 -6.18
CA LYS A 40 11.87 12.35 -7.15
C LYS A 40 10.79 11.29 -6.89
N ALA A 41 11.20 10.05 -6.62
CA ALA A 41 10.27 8.96 -6.29
C ALA A 41 9.54 9.23 -4.97
N GLU A 42 10.20 9.80 -3.95
CA GLU A 42 9.53 10.21 -2.70
C GLU A 42 8.45 11.26 -2.93
N VAL A 43 8.75 12.28 -3.74
CA VAL A 43 7.79 13.33 -4.10
C VAL A 43 6.59 12.72 -4.83
N GLU A 44 6.83 11.81 -5.77
CA GLU A 44 5.77 11.15 -6.52
C GLU A 44 4.88 10.27 -5.63
N LEU A 45 5.46 9.51 -4.70
CA LEU A 45 4.70 8.75 -3.70
C LEU A 45 3.80 9.66 -2.84
N LYS A 46 4.34 10.80 -2.39
CA LYS A 46 3.57 11.79 -1.63
C LYS A 46 2.40 12.35 -2.44
N GLN A 47 2.59 12.62 -3.73
CA GLN A 47 1.53 13.10 -4.62
C GLN A 47 0.44 12.05 -4.85
N ILE A 48 0.81 10.78 -5.06
CA ILE A 48 -0.17 9.69 -5.21
C ILE A 48 -1.00 9.53 -3.95
N LYS A 49 -0.33 9.50 -2.78
CA LYS A 49 -0.99 9.45 -1.47
C LYS A 49 -2.02 10.58 -1.30
N GLN A 50 -1.67 11.80 -1.69
CA GLN A 50 -2.57 12.96 -1.56
C GLN A 50 -3.74 12.92 -2.55
N ARG A 51 -3.51 12.50 -3.79
CA ARG A 51 -4.54 12.51 -4.85
C ARG A 51 -5.51 11.34 -4.74
N GLN A 52 -5.00 10.16 -4.39
CA GLN A 52 -5.76 8.91 -4.39
C GLN A 52 -5.34 8.03 -3.20
N PRO A 53 -5.67 8.43 -1.96
CA PRO A 53 -5.20 7.74 -0.76
C PRO A 53 -5.65 6.27 -0.71
N ALA A 54 -6.90 5.96 -1.08
CA ALA A 54 -7.40 4.59 -1.10
C ALA A 54 -6.59 3.68 -2.04
N ASN A 55 -6.31 4.13 -3.27
CA ASN A 55 -5.52 3.38 -4.24
C ASN A 55 -4.07 3.21 -3.77
N TYR A 56 -3.53 4.22 -3.10
CA TYR A 56 -2.20 4.13 -2.50
C TYR A 56 -2.13 3.01 -1.44
N PHE A 57 -3.09 2.96 -0.50
CA PHE A 57 -3.15 1.90 0.51
C PHE A 57 -3.35 0.51 -0.09
N THR A 58 -4.32 0.36 -1.01
CA THR A 58 -4.57 -0.91 -1.68
C THR A 58 -3.36 -1.35 -2.51
N GLY A 59 -2.67 -0.42 -3.15
CA GLY A 59 -1.43 -0.68 -3.89
C GLY A 59 -0.30 -1.17 -2.98
N LEU A 60 -0.05 -0.50 -1.85
CA LEU A 60 0.93 -0.96 -0.87
C LEU A 60 0.60 -2.35 -0.32
N CYS A 61 -0.67 -2.62 -0.05
CA CYS A 61 -1.13 -3.96 0.39
C CYS A 61 -0.82 -5.02 -0.67
N ALA A 62 -1.11 -4.74 -1.94
CA ALA A 62 -0.81 -5.66 -3.03
C ALA A 62 0.70 -5.89 -3.21
N LEU A 63 1.53 -4.85 -3.07
CA LEU A 63 2.98 -4.99 -3.09
C LEU A 63 3.50 -5.87 -1.95
N MET A 64 2.98 -5.66 -0.74
CA MET A 64 3.33 -6.48 0.42
C MET A 64 2.90 -7.94 0.27
N ALA A 65 1.73 -8.21 -0.30
CA ALA A 65 1.20 -9.56 -0.42
C ALA A 65 1.79 -10.35 -1.61
N HIS A 66 2.15 -9.66 -2.70
CA HIS A 66 2.40 -10.33 -3.99
C HIS A 66 3.76 -10.02 -4.62
N SER A 67 4.52 -9.04 -4.12
CA SER A 67 5.85 -8.78 -4.70
C SER A 67 6.80 -9.94 -4.40
N SER A 68 7.46 -10.45 -5.43
CA SER A 68 8.50 -11.49 -5.27
C SER A 68 9.77 -10.95 -4.60
N ASP A 69 9.94 -9.64 -4.53
CA ASP A 69 11.13 -8.96 -4.04
C ASP A 69 10.96 -8.58 -2.55
N PRO A 70 11.68 -9.24 -1.61
CA PRO A 70 11.54 -8.95 -0.18
C PRO A 70 11.81 -7.50 0.18
N MET A 71 12.72 -6.85 -0.57
CA MET A 71 13.06 -5.44 -0.34
C MET A 71 11.87 -4.52 -0.64
N ILE A 72 11.09 -4.83 -1.69
CA ILE A 72 9.87 -4.08 -2.03
C ILE A 72 8.78 -4.33 -1.00
N ARG A 73 8.57 -5.59 -0.58
CA ARG A 73 7.59 -5.93 0.48
C ARG A 73 7.92 -5.21 1.78
N SER A 74 9.17 -5.28 2.22
CA SER A 74 9.68 -4.63 3.42
C SER A 74 9.49 -3.11 3.36
N PHE A 75 9.84 -2.49 2.23
CA PHE A 75 9.68 -1.05 2.07
C PHE A 75 8.21 -0.62 2.02
N ALA A 76 7.34 -1.40 1.37
CA ALA A 76 5.89 -1.14 1.38
C ALA A 76 5.32 -1.18 2.80
N ALA A 77 5.78 -2.12 3.65
CA ALA A 77 5.41 -2.16 5.06
C ALA A 77 5.91 -0.93 5.84
N VAL A 78 7.12 -0.43 5.55
CA VAL A 78 7.65 0.80 6.15
C VAL A 78 6.79 2.01 5.79
N LEU A 79 6.44 2.18 4.50
CA LEU A 79 5.56 3.26 4.05
C LEU A 79 4.19 3.18 4.72
N LEU A 80 3.63 1.98 4.82
CA LEU A 80 2.34 1.76 5.45
C LEU A 80 2.37 2.13 6.94
N ARG A 81 3.43 1.72 7.66
CA ARG A 81 3.65 2.10 9.07
C ARG A 81 3.70 3.61 9.26
N GLN A 82 4.42 4.33 8.39
CA GLN A 82 4.56 5.79 8.50
C GLN A 82 3.20 6.51 8.42
N ILE A 83 2.28 6.00 7.60
CA ILE A 83 0.97 6.62 7.37
C ILE A 83 -0.07 6.15 8.38
N LEU A 84 0.15 5.01 9.03
CA LEU A 84 -0.63 4.54 10.18
C LEU A 84 -0.19 5.22 11.50
N ALA A 85 0.82 6.08 11.46
CA ALA A 85 1.23 6.86 12.62
C ALA A 85 0.09 7.79 13.05
N VAL A 86 -0.08 7.98 14.37
CA VAL A 86 -1.15 8.80 14.95
C VAL A 86 -1.15 10.25 14.44
N THR A 87 0.00 10.73 13.95
CA THR A 87 0.18 12.06 13.37
C THR A 87 -0.40 12.22 11.96
N ASP A 88 -0.88 11.14 11.34
CA ASP A 88 -1.30 11.10 9.95
C ASP A 88 -2.77 10.64 9.82
N ASP A 89 -3.67 11.58 9.55
CA ASP A 89 -5.10 11.30 9.42
C ASP A 89 -5.47 10.69 8.05
N THR A 90 -4.52 10.42 7.15
CA THR A 90 -4.83 9.88 5.81
C THR A 90 -5.56 8.54 5.90
N TYR A 91 -5.20 7.70 6.87
CA TYR A 91 -5.85 6.39 7.08
C TYR A 91 -7.30 6.52 7.56
N ASP A 92 -7.63 7.54 8.35
CA ASP A 92 -9.00 7.76 8.81
C ASP A 92 -9.92 8.26 7.69
N ASN A 93 -9.33 8.93 6.69
CA ASN A 93 -10.05 9.54 5.58
C ASN A 93 -10.34 8.59 4.40
N ILE A 94 -9.83 7.35 4.44
CA ILE A 94 -10.15 6.34 3.41
C ILE A 94 -11.40 5.52 3.77
N PRO A 95 -12.10 4.93 2.77
CA PRO A 95 -13.28 4.11 3.02
C PRO A 95 -13.03 2.98 4.01
N PHE A 96 -14.01 2.69 4.87
CA PHE A 96 -13.92 1.64 5.89
C PHE A 96 -13.51 0.27 5.32
N GLN A 97 -13.98 -0.06 4.12
CA GLN A 97 -13.60 -1.31 3.42
C GLN A 97 -12.10 -1.35 3.12
N CYS A 98 -11.50 -0.24 2.69
CA CYS A 98 -10.06 -0.13 2.46
C CYS A 98 -9.28 -0.28 3.78
N GLN A 99 -9.77 0.32 4.87
CA GLN A 99 -9.16 0.15 6.20
C GLN A 99 -9.21 -1.32 6.66
N ALA A 100 -10.34 -2.00 6.47
CA ALA A 100 -10.49 -3.42 6.77
C ALA A 100 -9.52 -4.27 5.95
N GLN A 101 -9.34 -3.95 4.66
CA GLN A 101 -8.38 -4.62 3.79
C GLN A 101 -6.94 -4.45 4.28
N VAL A 102 -6.56 -3.24 4.72
CA VAL A 102 -5.22 -2.98 5.28
C VAL A 102 -4.97 -3.88 6.50
N ARG A 103 -5.93 -3.93 7.43
CA ARG A 103 -5.83 -4.80 8.63
C ARG A 103 -5.68 -6.26 8.26
N GLN A 104 -6.54 -6.76 7.36
CA GLN A 104 -6.50 -8.14 6.91
C GLN A 104 -5.17 -8.49 6.24
N THR A 105 -4.68 -7.60 5.37
CA THR A 105 -3.41 -7.81 4.65
C THR A 105 -2.24 -7.86 5.63
N LEU A 106 -2.18 -6.96 6.61
CA LEU A 106 -1.12 -6.97 7.63
C LEU A 106 -1.10 -8.27 8.43
N LEU A 107 -2.27 -8.77 8.84
CA LEU A 107 -2.38 -10.04 9.56
C LEU A 107 -1.94 -11.24 8.68
N THR A 108 -2.39 -11.29 7.44
CA THR A 108 -2.02 -12.35 6.48
C THR A 108 -0.52 -12.32 6.19
N CYS A 109 0.06 -11.17 5.85
CA CYS A 109 1.50 -11.02 5.63
C CYS A 109 2.31 -11.42 6.87
N CYS A 110 1.86 -11.07 8.08
CA CYS A 110 2.55 -11.44 9.31
C CYS A 110 2.56 -12.96 9.55
N ALA A 111 1.53 -13.67 9.09
CA ALA A 111 1.42 -15.13 9.25
C ALA A 111 2.20 -15.91 8.17
N GLU A 112 2.29 -15.37 6.95
CA GLU A 112 2.81 -16.08 5.78
C GLU A 112 4.23 -15.66 5.37
N GLU A 113 4.73 -14.51 5.84
CA GLU A 113 6.05 -14.01 5.46
C GLU A 113 7.18 -14.90 5.95
N LYS A 114 8.11 -15.19 5.04
CA LYS A 114 9.26 -16.08 5.29
C LYS A 114 10.54 -15.30 5.53
N ASP A 115 10.63 -14.09 4.97
CA ASP A 115 11.78 -13.22 5.14
C ASP A 115 11.73 -12.50 6.50
N ARG A 116 12.76 -12.70 7.33
CA ARG A 116 12.77 -12.19 8.71
C ARG A 116 12.73 -10.66 8.79
N ASP A 117 13.46 -9.99 7.91
CA ASP A 117 13.53 -8.52 7.92
C ASP A 117 12.21 -7.91 7.46
N THR A 118 11.60 -8.49 6.42
CA THR A 118 10.25 -8.13 5.98
C THR A 118 9.22 -8.37 7.08
N LEU A 119 9.25 -9.55 7.72
CA LEU A 119 8.34 -9.89 8.83
C LEU A 119 8.45 -8.88 9.98
N LEU A 120 9.66 -8.43 10.31
CA LEU A 120 9.86 -7.40 11.34
C LEU A 120 9.19 -6.08 10.95
N GLN A 121 9.34 -5.63 9.69
CA GLN A 121 8.67 -4.39 9.25
C GLN A 121 7.15 -4.54 9.20
N VAL A 122 6.64 -5.68 8.75
CA VAL A 122 5.19 -5.99 8.78
C VAL A 122 4.67 -5.98 10.22
N SER A 123 5.41 -6.57 11.15
CA SER A 123 5.04 -6.60 12.58
C SER A 123 5.00 -5.19 13.18
N HIS A 124 5.96 -4.32 12.83
CA HIS A 124 5.92 -2.91 13.25
C HIS A 124 4.72 -2.16 12.66
N ALA A 125 4.39 -2.38 11.38
CA ALA A 125 3.23 -1.78 10.75
C ALA A 125 1.92 -2.26 11.40
N LEU A 126 1.82 -3.55 11.72
CA LEU A 126 0.68 -4.14 12.42
C LEU A 126 0.53 -3.56 13.83
N GLY A 127 1.63 -3.46 14.59
CA GLY A 127 1.64 -2.82 15.91
C GLY A 127 1.17 -1.37 15.85
N GLN A 128 1.64 -0.60 14.86
CA GLN A 128 1.20 0.77 14.65
C GLN A 128 -0.29 0.86 14.29
N CYS A 129 -0.79 -0.07 13.45
CA CYS A 129 -2.21 -0.17 13.13
C CYS A 129 -3.06 -0.41 14.39
N ALA A 130 -2.61 -1.32 15.27
CA ALA A 130 -3.29 -1.61 16.54
C ALA A 130 -3.33 -0.38 17.47
N VAL A 131 -2.21 0.33 17.62
CA VAL A 131 -2.15 1.57 18.40
C VAL A 131 -3.13 2.61 17.83
N HIS A 132 -3.15 2.80 16.51
CA HIS A 132 -4.06 3.75 15.86
C HIS A 132 -5.53 3.46 16.18
N ILE A 133 -5.94 2.19 16.09
CA ILE A 133 -7.31 1.75 16.42
C ILE A 133 -7.64 2.05 17.89
N LEU A 134 -6.73 1.72 18.82
CA LEU A 134 -6.96 1.93 20.26
C LEU A 134 -7.04 3.41 20.63
N CYS A 135 -6.27 4.28 19.97
CA CYS A 135 -6.27 5.71 20.26
C CYS A 135 -7.53 6.43 19.73
N LYS A 136 -8.10 6.00 18.60
CA LYS A 136 -9.24 6.67 17.96
C LYS A 136 -10.62 6.10 18.38
N GLN A 137 -10.64 5.02 19.17
CA GLN A 137 -11.86 4.49 19.80
C GLN A 137 -12.23 5.15 21.14
N ARG A 138 -11.43 6.12 21.60
CA ARG A 138 -11.71 6.95 22.78
C ARG A 138 -12.35 8.28 22.37
#